data_AF-A0A6J4L412-F1
#
_entry.id   AF-A0A6J4L412-F1
#
_cell.length_a   1.000
_cell.length_b   1.000
_cell.length_c   1.000
_cell.angle_alpha   90.00
_cell.angle_beta   90.00
_cell.angle_gamma   90.00
#
_symmetry.space_group_name_H-M   'P 1'
#
loop_
_entity.id
_entity.type
_entity.pdbx_description
1 polymer ?
#
loop_
_entity_poly.entity_id
_entity_poly.type
_entity_poly.pdbx_seq_one_letter_code
_entity_poly.pdbx_strand_id
1 'polypeptide(L)'
;MNPLPSGVEHESSGDDAKVIQDVFSGFAGVLGTAVLLIYAVLVLLRANFLHRVTIMATLPLSLGGALLGLLVGQKSLGLYALIGVVLLMGIVTKNSILLVDYAIMNQQFGKPMYEATLDLGVARLWPILMRTIAMIAGN
;
A
#
# COMPACT_ATOMS: atom_id res chain seq x y z
N MET A 1 -8.16 3.28 52.41
CA MET A 1 -8.86 2.37 51.47
C MET A 1 -10.18 3.04 51.13
N ASN A 2 -10.23 3.78 50.03
CA ASN A 2 -11.42 4.52 49.60
C ASN A 2 -12.14 3.68 48.53
N PRO A 3 -13.35 3.15 48.77
CA PRO A 3 -14.05 2.35 47.79
C PRO A 3 -14.56 3.25 46.66
N LEU A 4 -14.24 2.88 45.42
CA LEU A 4 -14.68 3.59 44.23
C LEU A 4 -16.21 3.44 44.03
N PRO A 5 -16.93 4.46 43.50
CA PRO A 5 -18.39 4.46 43.42
C PRO A 5 -18.92 3.52 42.33
N SER A 6 -20.12 2.98 42.56
CA SER A 6 -20.87 2.13 41.64
C SER A 6 -21.22 2.86 40.35
N GLY A 7 -20.50 2.55 39.27
CA GLY A 7 -20.62 3.21 37.96
C GLY A 7 -19.30 3.28 37.20
N VAL A 8 -18.18 2.96 37.86
CA VAL A 8 -16.90 2.77 37.19
C VAL A 8 -16.74 1.29 36.89
N GLU A 9 -17.08 0.90 35.66
CA GLU A 9 -16.61 -0.36 35.13
C GLU A 9 -15.09 -0.28 35.06
N HIS A 10 -14.40 -1.25 35.67
CA HIS A 10 -13.05 -1.54 35.26
C HIS A 10 -13.13 -1.99 33.80
N GLU A 11 -12.92 -1.07 32.86
CA GLU A 11 -12.55 -1.43 31.49
C GLU A 11 -11.27 -2.26 31.64
N SER A 12 -11.48 -3.56 31.62
CA SER A 12 -10.44 -4.57 31.73
C SER A 12 -9.46 -4.31 30.60
N SER A 13 -8.17 -4.12 30.89
CA SER A 13 -7.11 -4.03 29.88
C SER A 13 -7.08 -5.20 28.88
N GLY A 14 -7.94 -6.21 29.02
CA GLY A 14 -8.19 -7.25 28.04
C GLY A 14 -9.10 -6.86 26.87
N ASP A 15 -9.91 -5.80 26.95
CA ASP A 15 -10.79 -5.39 25.84
C ASP A 15 -10.02 -4.69 24.73
N ASP A 16 -9.02 -3.87 25.06
CA ASP A 16 -8.09 -3.30 24.06
C ASP A 16 -7.37 -4.39 23.24
N ALA A 17 -6.97 -5.49 23.90
CA ALA A 17 -6.30 -6.60 23.24
C ALA A 17 -7.26 -7.37 22.30
N LYS A 18 -8.53 -7.55 22.69
CA LYS A 18 -9.55 -8.15 21.82
C LYS A 18 -9.88 -7.26 20.64
N VAL A 19 -10.02 -5.95 20.84
CA VAL A 19 -10.26 -4.99 19.76
C VAL A 19 -9.10 -5.02 18.74
N ILE A 20 -7.85 -5.07 19.20
CA ILE A 20 -6.68 -5.19 18.31
C ILE A 20 -6.72 -6.51 17.52
N GLN A 21 -7.10 -7.62 18.17
CA GLN A 21 -7.21 -8.93 17.52
C GLN A 21 -8.35 -8.96 16.48
N ASP A 22 -9.52 -8.41 16.80
CA ASP A 22 -10.65 -8.31 15.87
C ASP A 22 -10.29 -7.45 14.67
N VAL A 23 -9.65 -6.30 14.89
CA VAL A 23 -9.14 -5.43 13.82
C VAL A 23 -8.11 -6.16 12.96
N PHE A 24 -7.19 -6.92 13.55
CA PHE A 24 -6.18 -7.68 12.81
C PHE A 24 -6.84 -8.77 11.94
N SER A 25 -7.82 -9.49 12.47
CA SER A 25 -8.55 -10.53 11.73
C SER A 25 -9.36 -9.95 10.57
N GLY A 26 -10.05 -8.82 10.79
CA GLY A 26 -10.76 -8.09 9.76
C GLY A 26 -9.81 -7.57 8.68
N PHE A 27 -8.65 -7.05 9.09
CA PHE A 27 -7.62 -6.55 8.16
C PHE A 27 -7.01 -7.66 7.30
N ALA A 28 -6.76 -8.85 7.88
CA ALA A 28 -6.32 -10.01 7.13
C ALA A 28 -7.35 -10.42 6.07
N GLY A 29 -8.64 -10.38 6.41
CA GLY A 29 -9.74 -10.60 5.46
C GLY A 29 -9.73 -9.57 4.32
N VAL A 30 -9.64 -8.29 4.65
CA VAL A 30 -9.57 -7.19 3.67
C VAL A 30 -8.36 -7.33 2.75
N LEU A 31 -7.18 -7.65 3.29
CA LEU A 31 -5.97 -7.91 2.49
C LEU A 31 -6.20 -9.07 1.53
N GLY A 32 -6.75 -10.19 2.01
CA GLY A 32 -7.05 -11.36 1.17
C GLY A 32 -7.98 -11.00 0.00
N THR A 33 -9.08 -10.30 0.28
CA THR A 33 -10.02 -9.84 -0.76
C THR A 33 -9.38 -8.85 -1.72
N ALA A 34 -8.55 -7.91 -1.25
CA ALA A 34 -7.85 -6.95 -2.07
C ALA A 34 -6.89 -7.63 -3.05
N VAL A 35 -6.10 -8.61 -2.58
CA VAL A 35 -5.20 -9.38 -3.45
C VAL A 35 -5.99 -10.16 -4.51
N LEU A 36 -7.12 -10.76 -4.12
CA LEU A 36 -7.99 -11.49 -5.04
C LEU A 36 -8.58 -10.57 -6.12
N LEU A 37 -9.08 -9.39 -5.75
CA LEU A 37 -9.58 -8.39 -6.70
C LEU A 37 -8.47 -7.91 -7.64
N ILE A 38 -7.27 -7.61 -7.12
CA ILE A 38 -6.12 -7.21 -7.95
C ILE A 38 -5.77 -8.32 -8.93
N TYR A 39 -5.75 -9.58 -8.49
CA TYR A 39 -5.52 -10.72 -9.36
C TYR A 39 -6.57 -10.83 -10.46
N ALA A 40 -7.85 -10.72 -10.12
CA ALA A 40 -8.94 -10.78 -11.08
C ALA A 40 -8.84 -9.69 -12.15
N VAL A 41 -8.53 -8.45 -11.74
CA VAL A 41 -8.27 -7.34 -12.67
C VAL A 41 -7.08 -7.64 -13.56
N LEU A 42 -5.96 -8.13 -13.01
CA LEU A 42 -4.77 -8.48 -13.80
C LEU A 42 -5.02 -9.61 -14.81
N VAL A 43 -5.82 -10.61 -14.44
CA VAL A 43 -6.23 -11.71 -15.33
C VAL A 43 -7.13 -11.19 -16.45
N LEU A 44 -8.06 -10.28 -16.15
CA LEU A 44 -8.92 -9.64 -17.14
C LEU A 44 -8.15 -8.70 -18.08
N LEU A 45 -7.11 -8.01 -17.58
CA LEU A 45 -6.46 -6.91 -18.31
C LEU A 45 -5.26 -7.30 -19.18
N ARG A 46 -4.55 -8.40 -18.89
CA ARG A 46 -3.35 -8.81 -19.68
C ARG A 46 -3.13 -10.32 -19.74
N ALA A 47 -2.71 -10.82 -20.91
CA ALA A 47 -2.43 -12.25 -21.17
C ALA A 47 -1.03 -12.73 -20.71
N ASN A 48 -0.04 -11.85 -20.55
CA ASN A 48 1.33 -12.26 -20.22
C ASN A 48 1.52 -12.65 -18.75
N PHE A 49 1.88 -13.92 -18.50
CA PHE A 49 2.09 -14.52 -17.18
C PHE A 49 3.21 -13.86 -16.37
N LEU A 50 4.34 -13.52 -17.00
CA LEU A 50 5.49 -12.91 -16.31
C LEU A 50 5.14 -11.57 -15.66
N HIS A 51 4.25 -10.81 -16.27
CA HIS A 51 3.80 -9.51 -15.77
C HIS A 51 3.02 -9.63 -14.45
N ARG A 52 2.17 -10.66 -14.35
CA ARG A 52 1.35 -10.92 -13.16
C ARG A 52 2.21 -11.38 -11.99
N VAL A 53 3.23 -12.21 -12.26
CA VAL A 53 4.13 -12.75 -11.22
C VAL A 53 4.93 -11.65 -10.54
N THR A 54 5.45 -10.68 -11.29
CA THR A 54 6.24 -9.57 -10.70
C THR A 54 5.40 -8.71 -9.75
N ILE A 55 4.16 -8.40 -10.11
CA ILE A 55 3.25 -7.63 -9.24
C ILE A 55 2.86 -8.49 -8.01
N MET A 56 2.52 -9.77 -8.21
CA MET A 56 2.20 -10.69 -7.12
C MET A 56 3.36 -10.87 -6.13
N ALA A 57 4.61 -10.85 -6.59
CA ALA A 57 5.79 -10.96 -5.73
C ALA A 57 6.02 -9.71 -4.87
N THR A 58 5.57 -8.53 -5.33
CA THR A 58 5.76 -7.27 -4.59
C THR A 58 4.82 -7.13 -3.39
N LEU A 59 3.68 -7.82 -3.41
CA LEU A 59 2.69 -7.83 -2.32
C LEU A 59 3.22 -8.48 -1.02
N PRO A 60 3.70 -9.74 -1.01
CA PRO A 60 4.29 -10.34 0.19
C PRO A 60 5.58 -9.63 0.60
N LEU A 61 6.35 -9.10 -0.37
CA LEU A 61 7.55 -8.33 -0.07
C LEU A 61 7.24 -7.01 0.65
N SER A 62 6.18 -6.30 0.23
CA SER A 62 5.66 -5.11 0.91
C SER A 62 5.23 -5.41 2.34
N LEU A 63 4.49 -6.51 2.54
CA LEU A 63 4.05 -6.91 3.87
C LEU A 63 5.24 -7.28 4.77
N GLY A 64 6.22 -8.03 4.24
CA GLY A 64 7.47 -8.33 4.92
C GLY A 64 8.26 -7.08 5.29
N GLY A 65 8.39 -6.12 4.37
CA GLY A 65 9.05 -4.84 4.63
C GLY A 65 8.34 -4.00 5.69
N ALA A 66 7.01 -3.99 5.70
CA ALA A 66 6.22 -3.29 6.72
C ALA A 66 6.40 -3.92 8.12
N LEU A 67 6.36 -5.24 8.22
CA LEU A 67 6.59 -5.96 9.47
C LEU A 67 8.01 -5.76 9.99
N LEU A 68 9.02 -5.81 9.11
CA LEU A 68 10.41 -5.50 9.46
C LEU A 68 10.57 -4.05 9.92
N GLY A 69 9.91 -3.09 9.25
CA GLY A 69 9.93 -1.68 9.64
C GLY A 69 9.32 -1.45 11.03
N LEU A 70 8.23 -2.15 11.36
CA LEU A 70 7.63 -2.12 12.69
C LEU A 70 8.54 -2.74 13.75
N LEU A 71 9.23 -3.83 13.42
CA LEU A 71 10.18 -4.50 14.31
C LEU A 71 11.38 -3.61 14.63
N VAL A 72 11.95 -2.93 13.62
CA VAL A 72 13.04 -1.96 13.82
C VAL A 72 12.54 -0.72 14.59
N GLY A 73 11.33 -0.28 14.31
CA GLY A 73 10.69 0.85 15.01
C GLY A 73 10.18 0.53 16.42
N GLN A 74 10.27 -0.73 16.87
CA GLN A 74 9.74 -1.23 18.15
C GLN A 74 8.28 -0.79 18.40
N LYS A 75 7.47 -0.74 17.33
CA LYS A 75 6.08 -0.28 17.35
C LYS A 75 5.14 -1.46 17.21
N SER A 76 4.08 -1.48 18.02
CA SER A 76 3.08 -2.54 17.97
C SER A 76 2.22 -2.43 16.71
N LEU A 77 1.72 -3.57 16.22
CA LEU A 77 0.75 -3.66 15.12
C LEU A 77 -0.62 -3.18 15.60
N GLY A 78 -0.82 -1.86 15.59
CA GLY A 78 -2.10 -1.21 15.89
C GLY A 78 -2.76 -0.59 14.64
N LEU A 79 -3.90 0.07 14.83
CA LEU A 79 -4.67 0.72 13.76
C LEU A 79 -3.82 1.66 12.88
N TYR A 80 -2.97 2.49 13.50
CA TYR A 80 -2.08 3.39 12.76
C TYR A 80 -1.04 2.65 11.91
N ALA A 81 -0.52 1.52 12.42
CA ALA A 81 0.41 0.69 11.67
C ALA A 81 -0.27 0.07 10.45
N LEU A 82 -1.51 -0.41 10.60
CA LEU A 82 -2.30 -0.97 9.51
C LEU A 82 -2.56 0.03 8.38
N ILE A 83 -2.90 1.28 8.71
CA ILE A 83 -3.03 2.37 7.73
C ILE A 83 -1.70 2.55 6.98
N GLY A 84 -0.58 2.53 7.70
CA GLY A 84 0.76 2.57 7.12
C GLY A 84 1.04 1.41 6.16
N VAL A 85 0.65 0.18 6.52
CA VAL A 85 0.79 -1.00 5.66
C VAL A 85 -0.01 -0.83 4.36
N VAL A 86 -1.26 -0.38 4.44
CA VAL A 86 -2.09 -0.14 3.24
C VAL A 86 -1.47 0.92 2.33
N LEU A 87 -1.00 2.03 2.92
CA LEU A 87 -0.37 3.11 2.17
C LEU A 87 0.90 2.62 1.45
N LEU A 88 1.75 1.89 2.18
CA LEU A 88 3.00 1.34 1.65
C LEU A 88 2.74 0.34 0.53
N MET A 89 1.75 -0.54 0.71
CA MET A 89 1.31 -1.50 -0.31
C MET A 89 0.82 -0.78 -1.59
N GLY A 90 0.08 0.32 -1.46
CA GLY A 90 -0.35 1.14 -2.60
C GLY A 90 0.79 1.82 -3.35
N ILE A 91 1.80 2.34 -2.62
CA ILE A 91 2.99 2.96 -3.21
C ILE A 91 3.82 1.91 -3.97
N VAL A 92 4.12 0.78 -3.33
CA VAL A 92 4.91 -0.31 -3.93
C VAL A 92 4.21 -0.87 -5.17
N THR A 93 2.89 -1.05 -5.12
CA THR A 93 2.12 -1.56 -6.26
C THR A 93 2.18 -0.59 -7.43
N LYS A 94 2.00 0.72 -7.20
CA LYS A 94 2.11 1.74 -8.26
C LYS A 94 3.51 1.78 -8.88
N ASN A 95 4.55 1.70 -8.06
CA ASN A 95 5.93 1.69 -8.53
C ASN A 95 6.23 0.43 -9.36
N SER A 96 5.70 -0.72 -8.92
CA SER A 96 5.85 -1.99 -9.63
C SER A 96 5.11 -1.97 -10.96
N ILE A 97 3.86 -1.48 -11.01
CA ILE A 97 3.12 -1.32 -12.27
C ILE A 97 3.88 -0.41 -13.23
N LEU A 98 4.36 0.75 -12.77
CA LEU A 98 5.10 1.71 -13.60
C LEU A 98 6.35 1.10 -14.21
N LEU A 99 7.18 0.42 -13.40
CA LEU A 99 8.45 -0.17 -13.84
C LEU A 99 8.21 -1.26 -14.89
N VAL A 100 7.13 -2.02 -14.70
CA VAL A 100 6.80 -3.17 -15.52
C VAL A 100 6.13 -2.73 -16.83
N ASP A 101 5.30 -1.68 -16.80
CA ASP A 101 4.83 -0.97 -18.01
C ASP A 101 6.00 -0.36 -18.81
N TYR A 102 7.00 0.19 -18.11
CA TYR A 102 8.24 0.68 -18.72
C TYR A 102 8.99 -0.41 -19.47
N ALA A 103 9.12 -1.58 -18.85
CA ALA A 103 9.81 -2.72 -19.44
C ALA A 103 9.11 -3.22 -20.72
N ILE A 104 7.76 -3.23 -20.76
CA ILE A 104 7.01 -3.53 -21.98
C ILE A 104 7.25 -2.47 -23.05
N MET A 105 7.18 -1.19 -22.69
CA MET A 105 7.37 -0.10 -23.65
C MET A 105 8.76 -0.20 -24.31
N ASN A 106 9.79 -0.52 -23.52
CA ASN A 106 11.15 -0.75 -24.02
C ASN A 106 11.22 -1.95 -24.99
N GLN A 107 10.49 -3.04 -24.71
CA GLN A 107 10.45 -4.21 -25.59
C GLN A 107 9.69 -3.95 -26.89
N GLN A 108 8.58 -3.20 -26.86
CA GLN A 108 7.74 -2.97 -28.04
C GLN A 108 8.31 -1.94 -29.00
N PHE A 109 8.98 -0.90 -28.50
CA PHE A 109 9.50 0.17 -29.36
C PHE A 109 10.94 -0.06 -29.83
N GLY A 110 11.69 -1.01 -29.23
CA GLY A 110 13.13 -1.21 -29.51
C GLY A 110 13.97 0.07 -29.30
N LYS A 111 13.36 1.11 -28.73
CA LYS A 111 13.94 2.43 -28.55
C LYS A 111 14.79 2.45 -27.29
N PRO A 112 15.91 3.19 -27.29
CA PRO A 112 16.70 3.38 -26.07
C PRO A 112 15.83 4.05 -25.01
N MET A 113 15.80 3.43 -23.82
CA MET A 113 15.04 3.80 -22.61
C MET A 113 15.04 5.30 -22.29
N TYR A 114 16.05 6.03 -22.75
CA TYR A 114 16.23 7.46 -22.57
C TYR A 114 15.15 8.33 -23.23
N GLU A 115 14.75 8.08 -24.47
CA GLU A 115 13.76 8.90 -25.18
C GLU A 115 12.36 8.76 -24.57
N ALA A 116 11.95 7.53 -24.24
CA ALA A 116 10.64 7.27 -23.62
C ALA A 116 10.53 7.91 -22.22
N THR A 117 11.66 8.10 -21.52
CA THR A 117 11.70 8.70 -20.17
C THR A 117 11.57 10.20 -20.19
N LEU A 118 12.11 10.84 -21.23
CA LEU A 118 11.93 12.27 -21.42
C LEU A 118 10.47 12.61 -21.71
N ASP A 119 9.79 11.87 -22.59
CA ASP A 119 8.37 12.14 -22.91
C ASP A 119 7.44 11.89 -21.71
N LEU A 120 7.66 10.81 -20.95
CA LEU A 120 6.89 10.54 -19.73
C LEU A 120 7.17 11.54 -18.60
N GLY A 121 8.41 12.02 -18.49
CA GLY A 121 8.80 13.06 -17.54
C GLY A 121 8.07 14.38 -17.80
N VAL A 122 8.02 14.82 -19.06
CA VAL A 122 7.32 16.05 -19.46
C VAL A 122 5.80 15.90 -19.30
N ALA A 123 5.23 14.76 -19.66
CA ALA A 123 3.78 14.51 -19.51
C ALA A 123 3.33 14.51 -18.04
N ARG A 124 4.20 14.09 -17.10
CA ARG A 124 3.91 14.10 -15.65
C ARG A 124 4.14 15.46 -14.99
N LEU A 125 4.99 16.30 -15.58
CA LEU A 125 5.34 17.59 -15.00
C LEU A 125 4.12 18.51 -14.86
N TRP A 126 3.27 18.57 -15.89
CA TRP A 126 2.06 19.41 -15.89
C TRP A 126 1.09 19.08 -14.74
N PRO A 127 0.68 17.80 -14.52
CA PRO A 127 -0.14 17.42 -13.37
C PRO A 127 0.47 17.71 -12.00
N ILE A 128 1.78 17.54 -11.83
CA ILE A 128 2.47 17.76 -10.55
C ILE A 128 2.48 19.26 -10.24
N LEU A 129 2.85 20.08 -11.22
CA LEU A 129 2.84 21.53 -11.09
C LEU A 129 1.44 22.05 -10.76
N MET A 130 0.41 21.53 -11.42
CA MET A 130 -0.99 21.89 -11.13
C MET A 130 -1.37 21.63 -9.68
N ARG A 131 -0.95 20.50 -9.10
CA ARG A 131 -1.23 20.16 -7.69
C ARG A 131 -0.48 21.05 -6.72
N THR A 132 0.79 21.33 -6.99
CA THR A 132 1.61 22.20 -6.14
C THR A 132 1.08 23.64 -6.16
N ILE A 133 0.71 24.16 -7.33
CA ILE A 133 0.13 25.50 -7.47
C ILE A 133 -1.22 25.59 -6.73
N ALA A 134 -2.08 24.58 -6.89
CA ALA A 134 -3.38 24.54 -6.18
C ALA A 134 -3.22 24.50 -4.66
N MET A 135 -2.22 23.77 -4.15
CA MET A 135 -1.93 23.67 -2.71
C MET A 135 -1.37 24.97 -2.14
N ILE A 136 -0.60 25.74 -2.91
CA ILE A 136 -0.04 27.04 -2.51
C ILE A 136 -1.09 28.16 -2.64
N ALA A 137 -1.98 28.10 -3.63
CA ALA A 137 -3.00 29.13 -3.85
C ALA A 137 -4.24 28.97 -2.95
N GLY A 138 -4.46 27.78 -2.39
CA GLY A 138 -5.61 27.45 -1.54
C GLY A 138 -5.36 27.50 -0.04
N ASN A 139 -4.12 27.80 0.39
CA ASN A 139 -3.71 28.08 1.77
C ASN A 139 -3.26 29.54 1.88
#